data_AF-A0A1G7IXG4-F1
#
_entry.id   AF-A0A1G7IXG4-F1
#
_cell.length_a   1.000
_cell.length_b   1.000
_cell.length_c   1.000
_cell.angle_alpha   90.00
_cell.angle_beta   90.00
_cell.angle_gamma   90.00
#
_symmetry.space_group_name_H-M   'P 1'
#
loop_
_entity.id
_entity.type
_entity.pdbx_description
1 polymer ?
#
loop_
_entity_poly.entity_id
_entity_poly.type
_entity_poly.pdbx_seq_one_letter_code
_entity_poly.pdbx_strand_id
1 'polypeptide(L)'
;MLTEGVLARPGIDAVGLKPTEIDVSRAASLPVDAVVDYEGRDQLPDAEVLADLAADREVRATTPIKADGFDPLGDDGSWDWVADGIGRILVAGNPMYLTATEQGRAVAPRLGVARDRAPDAWVGTESVERVALAAGGPQLELLSRSTERDLHALRAAGFDGQLAVYAPTVVTDDEDAILDAVGAYAARRGPVRAALPDDAATDATATGRARDVLTQAVRDYALVGDGETVENRVERLPEAGADTVVAYPARGLDALGR
;
A
#
# COMPACT_ATOMS: atom_id res chain seq x y z
N MET A 1 -8.34 31.33 1.45
CA MET A 1 -9.06 30.07 1.17
C MET A 1 -8.35 29.01 1.99
N LEU A 2 -9.07 28.32 2.87
CA LEU A 2 -8.53 27.18 3.59
C LEU A 2 -8.29 26.10 2.53
N THR A 3 -7.03 25.73 2.30
CA THR A 3 -6.68 24.53 1.54
C THR A 3 -7.32 23.36 2.28
N GLU A 4 -8.40 22.81 1.76
CA GLU A 4 -8.85 21.47 2.15
C GLU A 4 -7.70 20.51 1.83
N GLY A 5 -7.22 19.81 2.86
CA GLY A 5 -6.18 18.80 2.71
C GLY A 5 -6.56 17.77 1.65
N VAL A 6 -5.56 17.17 1.01
CA VAL A 6 -5.72 16.13 -0.02
C VAL A 6 -6.58 14.97 0.47
N LEU A 7 -6.58 14.69 1.77
CA LEU A 7 -7.42 13.66 2.40
C LEU A 7 -8.91 14.04 2.52
N ALA A 8 -9.26 15.32 2.48
CA ALA A 8 -10.65 15.77 2.47
C ALA A 8 -11.24 15.77 1.04
N ARG A 9 -10.43 15.44 0.03
CA ARG A 9 -10.84 15.49 -1.37
C ARG A 9 -11.57 14.22 -1.80
N PRO A 10 -12.50 14.32 -2.76
CA PRO A 10 -13.14 13.15 -3.35
C PRO A 10 -12.12 12.18 -3.93
N GLY A 11 -12.32 10.88 -3.69
CA GLY A 11 -11.56 9.80 -4.32
C GLY A 11 -10.38 9.25 -3.53
N ILE A 12 -10.04 9.80 -2.36
CA ILE A 12 -9.21 9.10 -1.36
C ILE A 12 -10.12 8.59 -0.25
N ASP A 13 -10.12 7.28 -0.06
CA ASP A 13 -11.03 6.61 0.87
C ASP A 13 -10.34 6.22 2.18
N ALA A 14 -9.02 5.98 2.12
CA ALA A 14 -8.23 5.60 3.28
C ALA A 14 -6.81 6.17 3.23
N VAL A 15 -6.17 6.26 4.40
CA VAL A 15 -4.74 6.57 4.53
C VAL A 15 -3.93 5.32 4.84
N GLY A 16 -2.79 5.15 4.19
CA GLY A 16 -1.79 4.14 4.52
C GLY A 16 -0.90 4.60 5.67
N LEU A 17 -0.70 3.78 6.70
CA LEU A 17 0.06 4.12 7.89
C LEU A 17 1.12 3.06 8.15
N LYS A 18 2.38 3.49 8.24
CA LYS A 18 3.49 2.64 8.67
C LYS A 18 3.85 2.99 10.11
N PRO A 19 3.65 2.10 11.09
CA PRO A 19 3.89 2.39 12.51
C PRO A 19 5.31 2.87 12.83
N THR A 20 6.30 2.43 12.05
CA THR A 20 7.71 2.83 12.16
C THR A 20 7.97 4.27 11.70
N GLU A 21 7.08 4.85 10.91
CA GLU A 21 7.23 6.17 10.29
C GLU A 21 6.21 7.18 10.82
N ILE A 22 5.01 6.70 11.19
CA ILE A 22 3.85 7.50 11.52
C ILE A 22 3.21 6.95 12.79
N ASP A 23 2.99 7.82 13.76
CA ASP A 23 2.14 7.54 14.91
C ASP A 23 0.71 7.25 14.44
N VAL A 24 0.32 5.98 14.53
CA VAL A 24 -0.96 5.45 14.05
C VAL A 24 -2.15 6.17 14.71
N SER A 25 -2.01 6.62 15.97
CA SER A 25 -3.09 7.32 16.68
C SER A 25 -3.50 8.64 16.00
N ARG A 26 -2.61 9.25 15.21
CA ARG A 26 -2.91 10.48 14.44
C ARG A 26 -4.03 10.27 13.42
N ALA A 27 -4.24 9.04 12.98
CA ALA A 27 -5.33 8.69 12.07
C ALA A 27 -6.70 9.09 12.64
N ALA A 28 -6.88 9.10 13.97
CA ALA A 28 -8.13 9.48 14.63
C ALA A 28 -8.65 10.88 14.23
N SER A 29 -7.75 11.76 13.79
CA SER A 29 -8.08 13.13 13.37
C SER A 29 -8.41 13.27 11.88
N LEU A 30 -8.24 12.22 11.08
CA LEU A 30 -8.41 12.25 9.63
C LEU A 30 -9.86 11.94 9.23
N PRO A 31 -10.35 12.48 8.10
CA PRO A 31 -11.71 12.26 7.62
C PRO A 31 -11.90 10.97 6.80
N VAL A 32 -10.92 10.08 6.80
CA VAL A 32 -10.86 8.86 5.98
C VAL A 32 -10.55 7.62 6.82
N ASP A 33 -10.77 6.44 6.24
CA ASP A 33 -10.43 5.16 6.85
C ASP A 33 -8.91 4.96 6.97
N ALA A 34 -8.49 3.88 7.62
CA ALA A 34 -7.07 3.60 7.86
C ALA A 34 -6.65 2.21 7.38
N VAL A 35 -5.52 2.16 6.68
CA VAL A 35 -4.79 0.93 6.36
C VAL A 35 -3.45 0.96 7.07
N VAL A 36 -3.27 0.04 8.02
CA VAL A 36 -2.05 -0.10 8.80
C VAL A 36 -1.15 -1.14 8.15
N ASP A 37 -0.03 -0.68 7.59
CA ASP A 37 0.96 -1.51 6.89
C ASP A 37 2.28 -1.57 7.67
N TYR A 38 2.42 -2.57 8.52
CA TYR A 38 3.57 -2.69 9.43
C TYR A 38 4.75 -3.46 8.83
N GLU A 39 5.95 -3.09 9.29
CA GLU A 39 7.23 -3.61 8.79
C GLU A 39 7.67 -4.85 9.57
N GLY A 40 6.96 -5.96 9.37
CA GLY A 40 7.27 -7.24 10.02
C GLY A 40 6.75 -7.35 11.45
N ARG A 41 6.88 -8.56 12.02
CA ARG A 41 6.24 -8.95 13.29
C ARG A 41 6.75 -8.20 14.53
N ASP A 42 7.92 -7.58 14.45
CA ASP A 42 8.51 -6.86 15.59
C ASP A 42 8.07 -5.39 15.65
N GLN A 43 7.31 -4.93 14.64
CA GLN A 43 6.87 -3.54 14.48
C GLN A 43 5.33 -3.43 14.51
N LEU A 44 4.68 -4.33 15.25
CA LEU A 44 3.24 -4.32 15.40
C LEU A 44 2.80 -3.08 16.19
N PRO A 45 1.78 -2.35 15.73
CA PRO A 45 1.19 -1.28 16.53
C PRO A 45 0.49 -1.83 17.76
N ASP A 46 0.26 -0.94 18.72
CA ASP A 46 -0.52 -1.26 19.91
C ASP A 46 -1.94 -1.67 19.53
N ALA A 47 -2.40 -2.79 20.05
CA ALA A 47 -3.75 -3.30 19.81
C ALA A 47 -4.83 -2.36 20.37
N GLU A 48 -4.56 -1.67 21.48
CA GLU A 48 -5.48 -0.67 22.04
C GLU A 48 -5.65 0.52 21.08
N VAL A 49 -4.56 0.98 20.47
CA VAL A 49 -4.60 2.06 19.46
C VAL A 49 -5.43 1.67 18.24
N LEU A 50 -5.31 0.42 17.78
CA LEU A 50 -6.12 -0.05 16.65
C LEU A 50 -7.60 -0.18 17.02
N ALA A 51 -7.91 -0.66 18.22
CA ALA A 51 -9.28 -0.77 18.71
C ALA A 51 -9.94 0.60 18.86
N ASP A 52 -9.23 1.58 19.42
CA ASP A 52 -9.70 2.96 19.55
C ASP A 52 -9.99 3.58 18.18
N LEU A 53 -9.13 3.35 17.18
CA LEU A 53 -9.39 3.81 15.81
C LEU A 53 -10.62 3.13 15.20
N ALA A 54 -10.73 1.80 15.36
CA ALA A 54 -11.82 1.01 14.80
C ALA A 54 -13.19 1.32 15.41
N ALA A 55 -13.24 2.04 16.54
CA ALA A 55 -14.49 2.50 17.14
C ALA A 55 -15.26 3.50 16.23
N ASP A 56 -14.54 4.31 15.44
CA ASP A 56 -15.13 5.43 14.70
C ASP A 56 -14.91 5.35 13.17
N ARG A 57 -14.08 4.44 12.67
CA ARG A 57 -13.77 4.28 11.23
C ARG A 57 -13.44 2.85 10.86
N GLU A 58 -13.38 2.55 9.57
CA GLU A 58 -12.87 1.26 9.14
C GLU A 58 -11.33 1.25 9.25
N VAL A 59 -10.82 0.22 9.94
CA VAL A 59 -9.38 -0.02 10.07
C VAL A 59 -9.06 -1.36 9.46
N ARG A 60 -8.04 -1.41 8.61
CA ARG A 60 -7.51 -2.65 8.06
C ARG A 60 -6.02 -2.77 8.36
N ALA A 61 -5.53 -3.96 8.71
CA ALA A 61 -4.12 -4.21 8.94
C ALA A 61 -3.58 -5.26 7.97
N THR A 62 -2.37 -5.04 7.43
CA THR A 62 -1.70 -6.07 6.64
C THR A 62 -1.41 -7.30 7.51
N THR A 63 -1.39 -8.49 6.92
CA THR A 63 -1.13 -9.75 7.64
C THR A 63 -0.22 -10.60 6.76
N PRO A 64 1.09 -10.68 7.06
CA PRO A 64 2.07 -11.38 6.23
C PRO A 64 2.00 -12.88 6.45
N ILE A 65 1.20 -13.59 5.66
CA ILE A 65 0.86 -15.02 5.86
C ILE A 65 2.05 -15.98 5.76
N LYS A 66 3.23 -15.51 5.35
CA LYS A 66 4.47 -16.31 5.34
C LYS A 66 5.32 -16.12 6.60
N ALA A 67 5.11 -15.06 7.37
CA ALA A 67 5.90 -14.75 8.55
C ALA A 67 5.52 -15.67 9.72
N ASP A 68 6.50 -16.11 10.49
CA ASP A 68 6.28 -16.77 11.77
C ASP A 68 5.56 -15.82 12.74
N GLY A 69 4.55 -16.34 13.42
CA GLY A 69 3.55 -15.60 14.17
C GLY A 69 2.25 -15.40 13.37
N PHE A 70 2.30 -15.41 12.04
CA PHE A 70 1.14 -15.20 11.16
C PHE A 70 0.93 -16.32 10.13
N ASP A 71 1.77 -17.37 10.13
CA ASP A 71 1.71 -18.45 9.15
C ASP A 71 0.59 -19.43 9.51
N PRO A 72 -0.54 -19.45 8.79
CA PRO A 72 -1.69 -20.29 9.15
C PRO A 72 -1.44 -21.80 8.96
N LEU A 73 -0.30 -22.17 8.36
CA LEU A 73 0.19 -23.55 8.21
C LEU A 73 1.44 -23.83 9.05
N GLY A 74 1.85 -22.89 9.90
CA GLY A 74 3.06 -22.93 10.70
C GLY A 74 2.84 -22.29 12.06
N ASP A 75 3.76 -21.40 12.44
CA ASP A 75 3.61 -20.58 13.65
C ASP A 75 2.63 -19.43 13.39
N ASP A 76 1.45 -19.50 14.00
CA ASP A 76 0.38 -18.50 13.93
C ASP A 76 0.08 -17.86 15.30
N GLY A 77 1.02 -17.88 16.25
CA GLY A 77 0.80 -17.40 17.62
C GLY A 77 0.44 -15.91 17.76
N SER A 78 0.64 -15.11 16.70
CA SER A 78 0.24 -13.69 16.62
C SER A 78 -1.00 -13.47 15.76
N TRP A 79 -1.67 -14.53 15.29
CA TRP A 79 -2.85 -14.39 14.42
C TRP A 79 -3.91 -13.50 15.08
N ASP A 80 -4.24 -13.75 16.35
CA ASP A 80 -5.28 -13.04 17.10
C ASP A 80 -4.87 -11.64 17.59
N TRP A 81 -3.67 -11.15 17.24
CA TRP A 81 -3.27 -9.77 17.53
C TRP A 81 -4.17 -8.75 16.82
N VAL A 82 -4.64 -9.07 15.61
CA VAL A 82 -5.68 -8.27 14.95
C VAL A 82 -7.02 -8.64 15.58
N ALA A 83 -7.50 -7.76 16.47
CA ALA A 83 -8.76 -7.91 17.18
C ALA A 83 -9.99 -7.91 16.25
N ASP A 84 -11.09 -8.46 16.76
CA ASP A 84 -12.40 -8.38 16.10
C ASP A 84 -12.77 -6.91 15.83
N GLY A 85 -13.31 -6.63 14.63
CA GLY A 85 -13.63 -5.28 14.18
C GLY A 85 -12.55 -4.61 13.34
N ILE A 86 -11.31 -5.12 13.36
CA ILE A 86 -10.24 -4.69 12.45
C ILE A 86 -10.21 -5.64 11.26
N GLY A 87 -10.33 -5.09 10.05
CA GLY A 87 -10.23 -5.87 8.82
C GLY A 87 -8.79 -6.34 8.56
N ARG A 88 -8.64 -7.46 7.85
CA ARG A 88 -7.33 -8.00 7.48
C ARG A 88 -7.04 -7.77 6.01
N ILE A 89 -5.77 -7.53 5.69
CA ILE A 89 -5.24 -7.55 4.33
C ILE A 89 -4.17 -8.63 4.26
N LEU A 90 -4.52 -9.80 3.72
CA LEU A 90 -3.63 -10.93 3.61
C LEU A 90 -2.59 -10.66 2.52
N VAL A 91 -1.31 -10.65 2.88
CA VAL A 91 -0.22 -10.39 1.95
C VAL A 91 0.80 -11.51 2.01
N ALA A 92 1.45 -11.80 0.89
CA ALA A 92 2.56 -12.78 0.88
C ALA A 92 3.72 -12.37 1.82
N GLY A 93 3.81 -11.09 2.17
CA GLY A 93 4.85 -10.50 3.01
C GLY A 93 6.00 -9.95 2.18
N ASN A 94 6.55 -8.83 2.64
CA ASN A 94 7.67 -8.15 1.98
C ASN A 94 8.99 -8.91 2.27
N PRO A 95 9.76 -9.35 1.25
CA PRO A 95 11.03 -10.04 1.44
C PRO A 95 12.03 -9.34 2.37
N MET A 96 11.97 -8.00 2.49
CA MET A 96 12.83 -7.23 3.38
C MET A 96 12.63 -7.55 4.87
N TYR A 97 11.43 -7.99 5.26
CA TYR A 97 11.09 -8.29 6.66
C TYR A 97 10.94 -9.79 6.91
N LEU A 98 11.15 -10.62 5.89
CA LEU A 98 11.06 -12.07 5.99
C LEU A 98 12.47 -12.69 6.02
N THR A 99 12.66 -13.65 6.92
CA THR A 99 13.80 -14.56 6.90
C THR A 99 13.83 -15.38 5.60
N ALA A 100 14.99 -15.93 5.23
CA ALA A 100 15.12 -16.78 4.06
C ALA A 100 14.16 -17.99 4.09
N THR A 101 13.94 -18.56 5.28
CA THR A 101 12.99 -19.66 5.48
C THR A 101 11.56 -19.23 5.19
N GLU A 102 11.12 -18.09 5.71
CA GLU A 102 9.77 -17.56 5.46
C GLU A 102 9.60 -17.17 3.98
N GLN A 103 10.62 -16.62 3.35
CA GLN A 103 10.58 -16.28 1.93
C GLN A 103 10.32 -17.50 1.05
N GLY A 104 10.92 -18.65 1.39
CA GLY A 104 10.77 -19.91 0.64
C GLY A 104 9.41 -20.61 0.79
N ARG A 105 8.52 -20.11 1.64
CA ARG A 105 7.20 -20.73 1.88
C ARG A 105 6.24 -20.55 0.70
N ALA A 106 5.50 -21.60 0.39
CA ALA A 106 4.46 -21.56 -0.64
C ALA A 106 3.28 -20.68 -0.19
N VAL A 107 2.92 -19.70 -1.03
CA VAL A 107 1.87 -18.72 -0.75
C VAL A 107 0.47 -19.30 -0.87
N ALA A 108 0.16 -19.97 -1.99
CA ALA A 108 -1.20 -20.42 -2.30
C ALA A 108 -1.90 -21.22 -1.18
N PRO A 109 -1.29 -22.25 -0.56
CA PRO A 109 -1.97 -23.00 0.48
C PRO A 109 -2.16 -22.16 1.77
N ARG A 110 -1.23 -21.24 2.07
CA ARG A 110 -1.36 -20.33 3.23
C ARG A 110 -2.47 -19.32 3.00
N LEU A 111 -2.56 -18.78 1.80
CA LEU A 111 -3.58 -17.80 1.47
C LEU A 111 -4.97 -18.44 1.53
N GLY A 112 -5.11 -19.68 1.05
CA GLY A 112 -6.36 -20.44 1.19
C GLY A 112 -6.80 -20.58 2.65
N VAL A 113 -5.93 -21.09 3.52
CA VAL A 113 -6.29 -21.24 4.95
C VAL A 113 -6.52 -19.89 5.63
N ALA A 114 -5.73 -18.86 5.32
CA ALA A 114 -5.94 -17.52 5.85
C ALA A 114 -7.29 -16.93 5.43
N ARG A 115 -7.73 -17.17 4.19
CA ARG A 115 -9.05 -16.75 3.69
C ARG A 115 -10.19 -17.54 4.32
N ASP A 116 -10.02 -18.84 4.55
CA ASP A 116 -11.03 -19.64 5.26
C ASP A 116 -11.23 -19.13 6.71
N ARG A 117 -10.14 -18.69 7.37
CA ARG A 117 -10.19 -18.11 8.72
C ARG A 117 -10.72 -16.67 8.72
N ALA A 118 -10.46 -15.90 7.67
CA ALA A 118 -10.85 -14.49 7.54
C ALA A 118 -11.53 -14.24 6.19
N PRO A 119 -12.81 -14.65 6.02
CA PRO A 119 -13.52 -14.65 4.73
C PRO A 119 -13.81 -13.25 4.18
N ASP A 120 -13.70 -12.20 4.99
CA ASP A 120 -13.87 -10.81 4.55
C ASP A 120 -12.54 -10.09 4.29
N ALA A 121 -11.41 -10.77 4.51
CA ALA A 121 -10.09 -10.19 4.31
C ALA A 121 -9.83 -9.77 2.85
N TRP A 122 -9.15 -8.63 2.71
CA TRP A 122 -8.55 -8.22 1.45
C TRP A 122 -7.33 -9.08 1.14
N VAL A 123 -6.91 -9.10 -0.12
CA VAL A 123 -5.74 -9.84 -0.58
C VAL A 123 -4.81 -8.92 -1.35
N GLY A 124 -3.58 -8.76 -0.85
CA GLY A 124 -2.53 -8.05 -1.56
C GLY A 124 -2.06 -8.84 -2.78
N THR A 125 -2.01 -8.20 -3.95
CA THR A 125 -1.71 -8.86 -5.22
C THR A 125 -0.22 -8.90 -5.56
N GLU A 126 0.59 -8.05 -4.93
CA GLU A 126 2.01 -7.88 -5.21
C GLU A 126 2.75 -9.24 -5.27
N SER A 127 3.29 -9.58 -6.45
CA SER A 127 4.02 -10.83 -6.76
C SER A 127 3.21 -12.13 -6.76
N VAL A 128 1.89 -12.07 -6.54
CA VAL A 128 1.01 -13.25 -6.39
C VAL A 128 -0.34 -13.08 -7.08
N GLU A 129 -0.40 -12.26 -8.13
CA GLU A 129 -1.63 -11.73 -8.74
C GLU A 129 -2.65 -12.82 -9.09
N ARG A 130 -2.20 -13.89 -9.76
CA ARG A 130 -3.08 -15.01 -10.14
C ARG A 130 -3.58 -15.81 -8.95
N VAL A 131 -2.74 -15.95 -7.92
CA VAL A 131 -3.09 -16.67 -6.70
C VAL A 131 -4.06 -15.83 -5.87
N ALA A 132 -3.85 -14.52 -5.80
CA ALA A 132 -4.73 -13.56 -5.13
C ALA A 132 -6.13 -13.55 -5.75
N LEU A 133 -6.22 -13.46 -7.09
CA LEU A 133 -7.49 -13.55 -7.80
C LEU A 133 -8.21 -14.88 -7.55
N ALA A 134 -7.48 -16.00 -7.54
CA ALA A 134 -8.06 -17.32 -7.28
C ALA A 134 -8.52 -17.49 -5.83
N ALA A 135 -7.86 -16.84 -4.87
CA ALA A 135 -8.25 -16.84 -3.46
C ALA A 135 -9.50 -15.98 -3.18
N GLY A 136 -9.83 -15.06 -4.10
CA GLY A 136 -11.00 -14.18 -4.00
C GLY A 136 -10.89 -13.13 -2.90
N GLY A 137 -12.00 -12.42 -2.66
CA GLY A 137 -12.04 -11.26 -1.78
C GLY A 137 -11.60 -9.96 -2.47
N PRO A 138 -11.68 -8.80 -1.79
CA PRO A 138 -11.21 -7.54 -2.33
C PRO A 138 -9.70 -7.60 -2.61
N GLN A 139 -9.29 -7.12 -3.79
CA GLN A 139 -7.88 -7.14 -4.20
C GLN A 139 -7.23 -5.81 -3.86
N LEU A 140 -6.12 -5.82 -3.13
CA LEU A 140 -5.29 -4.64 -2.89
C LEU A 140 -4.08 -4.66 -3.83
N GLU A 141 -4.05 -3.76 -4.80
CA GLU A 141 -2.95 -3.58 -5.74
C GLU A 141 -2.08 -2.38 -5.34
N LEU A 142 -0.76 -2.50 -5.45
CA LEU A 142 0.12 -1.34 -5.34
C LEU A 142 0.09 -0.56 -6.66
N LEU A 143 -0.04 0.76 -6.59
CA LEU A 143 -0.04 1.62 -7.76
C LEU A 143 1.18 1.33 -8.65
N SER A 144 0.91 1.14 -9.93
CA SER A 144 1.91 0.87 -10.95
C SER A 144 1.57 1.58 -12.26
N ARG A 145 2.55 1.62 -13.17
CA ARG A 145 2.39 2.17 -14.52
C ARG A 145 1.23 1.57 -15.32
N SER A 146 0.75 0.38 -14.95
CA SER A 146 -0.33 -0.31 -15.66
C SER A 146 -1.65 -0.36 -14.91
N THR A 147 -1.72 0.15 -13.68
CA THR A 147 -2.90 0.01 -12.81
C THR A 147 -4.19 0.46 -13.49
N GLU A 148 -4.26 1.67 -14.08
CA GLU A 148 -5.49 2.11 -14.77
C GLU A 148 -5.94 1.16 -15.90
N ARG A 149 -4.97 0.69 -16.71
CA ARG A 149 -5.25 -0.24 -17.81
C ARG A 149 -5.70 -1.60 -17.27
N ASP A 150 -5.07 -2.08 -16.21
CA ASP A 150 -5.31 -3.40 -15.65
C ASP A 150 -6.68 -3.42 -14.91
N LEU A 151 -7.04 -2.34 -14.20
CA LEU A 151 -8.38 -2.10 -13.64
C LEU A 151 -9.45 -2.10 -14.73
N HIS A 152 -9.26 -1.31 -15.80
CA HIS A 152 -10.18 -1.28 -16.94
C HIS A 152 -10.32 -2.66 -17.59
N ALA A 153 -9.22 -3.39 -17.75
CA ALA A 153 -9.23 -4.73 -18.33
C ALA A 153 -10.00 -5.72 -17.45
N LEU A 154 -9.85 -5.66 -16.13
CA LEU A 154 -10.61 -6.47 -15.18
C LEU A 154 -12.11 -6.18 -15.29
N ARG A 155 -12.50 -4.89 -15.28
CA ARG A 155 -13.92 -4.50 -15.43
C ARG A 155 -14.49 -4.91 -16.79
N ALA A 156 -13.75 -4.70 -17.88
CA ALA A 156 -14.16 -5.12 -19.21
C ALA A 156 -14.28 -6.65 -19.35
N ALA A 157 -13.49 -7.41 -18.59
CA ALA A 157 -13.59 -8.86 -18.51
C ALA A 157 -14.75 -9.35 -17.62
N GLY A 158 -15.47 -8.43 -16.97
CA GLY A 158 -16.62 -8.74 -16.11
C GLY A 158 -16.26 -9.04 -14.66
N PHE A 159 -15.07 -8.67 -14.19
CA PHE A 159 -14.74 -8.76 -12.77
C PHE A 159 -15.56 -7.73 -11.97
N ASP A 160 -16.39 -8.21 -11.06
CA ASP A 160 -17.30 -7.45 -10.20
C ASP A 160 -16.85 -7.39 -8.73
N GLY A 161 -15.74 -8.06 -8.39
CA GLY A 161 -15.14 -7.98 -7.06
C GLY A 161 -14.54 -6.60 -6.76
N GLN A 162 -14.29 -6.33 -5.47
CA GLN A 162 -13.70 -5.07 -5.03
C GLN A 162 -12.22 -4.94 -5.41
N LEU A 163 -11.81 -3.76 -5.87
CA LEU A 163 -10.45 -3.40 -6.27
C LEU A 163 -10.01 -2.16 -5.49
N ALA A 164 -9.00 -2.33 -4.64
CA ALA A 164 -8.36 -1.26 -3.89
C ALA A 164 -6.97 -0.96 -4.43
N VAL A 165 -6.60 0.31 -4.51
CA VAL A 165 -5.28 0.77 -4.97
C VAL A 165 -4.54 1.44 -3.83
N TYR A 166 -3.38 0.90 -3.45
CA TYR A 166 -2.47 1.50 -2.49
C TYR A 166 -1.40 2.33 -3.20
N ALA A 167 -1.35 3.63 -2.91
CA ALA A 167 -0.54 4.59 -3.64
C ALA A 167 0.32 5.45 -2.70
N PRO A 168 1.67 5.34 -2.74
CA PRO A 168 2.53 6.36 -2.16
C PRO A 168 2.19 7.72 -2.76
N THR A 169 2.09 8.74 -1.91
CA THR A 169 1.56 10.05 -2.28
C THR A 169 2.49 11.15 -1.76
N VAL A 170 2.87 12.07 -2.65
CA VAL A 170 3.74 13.22 -2.35
C VAL A 170 3.20 14.46 -3.06
N VAL A 171 2.68 15.41 -2.28
CA VAL A 171 2.04 16.63 -2.82
C VAL A 171 3.06 17.78 -2.84
N THR A 172 3.85 17.84 -3.89
CA THR A 172 4.83 18.90 -4.15
C THR A 172 5.26 18.86 -5.63
N ASP A 173 5.60 20.01 -6.21
CA ASP A 173 6.21 20.14 -7.53
C ASP A 173 7.75 20.13 -7.48
N ASP A 174 8.34 20.07 -6.29
CA ASP A 174 9.79 19.96 -6.09
C ASP A 174 10.26 18.52 -6.39
N GLU A 175 10.93 18.36 -7.53
CA GLU A 175 11.46 17.07 -7.99
C GLU A 175 12.44 16.44 -6.99
N ASP A 176 13.28 17.23 -6.31
CA ASP A 176 14.23 16.70 -5.33
C ASP A 176 13.49 16.13 -4.12
N ALA A 177 12.48 16.87 -3.63
CA ALA A 177 11.64 16.39 -2.54
C ALA A 177 10.81 15.14 -2.92
N ILE A 178 10.40 14.99 -4.19
CA ILE A 178 9.76 13.77 -4.69
C ILE A 178 10.75 12.61 -4.68
N LEU A 179 11.95 12.80 -5.23
CA LEU A 179 12.98 11.76 -5.31
C LEU A 179 13.43 11.29 -3.92
N ASP A 180 13.62 12.22 -2.98
CA ASP A 180 13.95 11.88 -1.59
C ASP A 180 12.85 11.05 -0.92
N ALA A 181 11.58 11.33 -1.22
CA ALA A 181 10.45 10.65 -0.60
C ALA A 181 10.17 9.27 -1.18
N VAL A 182 10.19 9.12 -2.50
CA VAL A 182 9.72 7.89 -3.18
C VAL A 182 10.68 7.34 -4.23
N GLY A 183 11.84 7.94 -4.43
CA GLY A 183 12.84 7.44 -5.39
C GLY A 183 13.36 6.05 -5.03
N ALA A 184 13.72 5.82 -3.76
CA ALA A 184 14.15 4.51 -3.28
C ALA A 184 13.03 3.45 -3.37
N TYR A 185 11.77 3.86 -3.21
CA TYR A 185 10.61 2.99 -3.41
C TYR A 185 10.46 2.59 -4.88
N ALA A 186 10.49 3.56 -5.80
CA ALA A 186 10.39 3.32 -7.24
C ALA A 186 11.58 2.48 -7.76
N ALA A 187 12.79 2.72 -7.25
CA ALA A 187 14.00 2.00 -7.64
C ALA A 187 13.94 0.48 -7.39
N ARG A 188 13.14 0.02 -6.43
CA ARG A 188 12.99 -1.41 -6.11
C ARG A 188 12.15 -2.16 -7.13
N ARG A 189 11.36 -1.46 -7.95
CA ARG A 189 10.50 -2.06 -8.97
C ARG A 189 11.37 -2.69 -10.07
N GLY A 190 11.04 -3.93 -10.45
CA GLY A 190 11.86 -4.73 -11.38
C GLY A 190 12.31 -3.99 -12.66
N PRO A 191 11.38 -3.34 -13.39
CA PRO A 191 11.72 -2.57 -14.59
C PRO A 191 12.65 -1.37 -14.31
N VAL A 192 12.47 -0.70 -13.18
CA VAL A 192 13.28 0.47 -12.79
C VAL A 192 14.68 0.03 -12.38
N ARG A 193 14.77 -0.97 -11.50
CA ARG A 193 16.05 -1.58 -11.09
C ARG A 193 16.89 -2.03 -12.29
N ALA A 194 16.25 -2.62 -13.31
CA ALA A 194 16.95 -3.06 -14.52
C ALA A 194 17.41 -1.90 -15.44
N ALA A 195 16.80 -0.72 -15.31
CA ALA A 195 17.13 0.46 -16.11
C ALA A 195 18.16 1.37 -15.42
N LEU A 196 18.30 1.28 -14.10
CA LEU A 196 19.25 2.02 -13.30
C LEU A 196 20.70 1.54 -13.52
N PRO A 197 21.69 2.46 -13.53
CA PRO A 197 23.08 2.09 -13.40
C PRO A 197 23.35 1.39 -12.05
N ASP A 198 24.37 0.54 -12.01
CA ASP A 198 24.84 -0.08 -10.77
C ASP A 198 25.23 1.01 -9.75
N ASP A 199 24.88 0.78 -8.48
CA ASP A 199 25.16 1.67 -7.34
C ASP A 199 24.68 3.12 -7.50
N ALA A 200 23.72 3.37 -8.39
CA ALA A 200 23.14 4.70 -8.56
C ALA A 200 22.42 5.15 -7.27
N ALA A 201 22.60 6.43 -6.92
CA ALA A 201 21.76 7.07 -5.91
C ALA A 201 20.28 7.00 -6.33
N THR A 202 19.39 6.83 -5.34
CA THR A 202 17.94 6.66 -5.55
C THR A 202 17.12 7.79 -4.94
N ASP A 203 17.77 8.88 -4.62
CA ASP A 203 17.23 10.08 -3.97
C ASP A 203 17.52 11.34 -4.83
N ALA A 204 17.36 12.54 -4.29
CA ALA A 204 17.63 13.79 -5.00
C ALA A 204 19.07 13.91 -5.51
N THR A 205 20.02 13.17 -4.92
CA THR A 205 21.43 13.20 -5.34
C THR A 205 21.70 12.36 -6.59
N ALA A 206 20.70 11.64 -7.11
CA ALA A 206 20.78 10.98 -8.40
C ALA A 206 21.13 11.99 -9.50
N THR A 207 22.03 11.59 -10.41
CA THR A 207 22.47 12.42 -11.54
C THR A 207 22.43 11.66 -12.85
N GLY A 208 22.43 12.40 -13.96
CA GLY A 208 22.43 11.85 -15.31
C GLY A 208 21.32 10.83 -15.53
N ARG A 209 21.67 9.70 -16.14
CA ARG A 209 20.70 8.64 -16.49
C ARG A 209 19.90 8.13 -15.29
N ALA A 210 20.50 8.03 -14.10
CA ALA A 210 19.78 7.53 -12.92
C ALA A 210 18.63 8.49 -12.56
N ARG A 211 18.90 9.80 -12.56
CA ARG A 211 17.89 10.81 -12.30
C ARG A 211 16.78 10.78 -13.34
N ASP A 212 17.12 10.69 -14.63
CA ASP A 212 16.15 10.62 -15.72
C ASP A 212 15.19 9.44 -15.55
N VAL A 213 15.73 8.27 -15.20
CA VAL A 213 14.95 7.04 -14.93
C VAL A 213 14.05 7.22 -13.71
N LEU A 214 14.59 7.72 -12.60
CA LEU A 214 13.82 7.88 -11.35
C LEU A 214 12.71 8.91 -11.49
N THR A 215 12.97 10.05 -12.14
CA THR A 215 11.99 11.10 -12.43
C THR A 215 10.76 10.53 -13.14
N GLN A 216 10.96 9.63 -14.12
CA GLN A 216 9.85 8.95 -14.77
C GLN A 216 9.20 7.91 -13.84
N ALA A 217 10.01 7.09 -13.19
CA ALA A 217 9.54 6.00 -12.35
C ALA A 217 8.69 6.46 -11.15
N VAL A 218 9.02 7.57 -10.48
CA VAL A 218 8.24 8.06 -9.35
C VAL A 218 6.81 8.45 -9.77
N ARG A 219 6.62 8.90 -11.01
CA ARG A 219 5.29 9.20 -11.57
C ARG A 219 4.54 7.91 -11.93
N ASP A 220 5.24 6.87 -12.34
CA ASP A 220 4.65 5.56 -12.65
C ASP A 220 4.16 4.81 -11.40
N TYR A 221 4.84 4.96 -10.27
CA TYR A 221 4.63 4.12 -9.07
C TYR A 221 4.14 4.89 -7.84
N ALA A 222 3.95 6.20 -7.93
CA ALA A 222 3.42 7.04 -6.86
C ALA A 222 2.56 8.18 -7.43
N LEU A 223 1.67 8.71 -6.59
CA LEU A 223 0.89 9.93 -6.83
C LEU A 223 1.75 11.13 -6.41
N VAL A 224 2.45 11.71 -7.37
CA VAL A 224 3.41 12.81 -7.13
C VAL A 224 3.11 14.02 -8.02
N GLY A 225 3.35 15.21 -7.49
CA GLY A 225 3.15 16.49 -8.19
C GLY A 225 2.49 17.53 -7.29
N ASP A 226 2.16 18.68 -7.88
CA ASP A 226 1.35 19.68 -7.19
C ASP A 226 -0.05 19.13 -6.84
N GLY A 227 -0.80 19.90 -6.05
CA GLY A 227 -2.11 19.50 -5.58
C GLY A 227 -3.09 19.17 -6.71
N GLU A 228 -3.04 19.87 -7.83
CA GLU A 228 -3.93 19.64 -8.98
C GLU A 228 -3.52 18.37 -9.75
N THR A 229 -2.23 18.13 -9.92
CA THR A 229 -1.70 16.92 -10.56
C THR A 229 -2.07 15.67 -9.77
N VAL A 230 -1.90 15.69 -8.44
CA VAL A 230 -2.27 14.55 -7.59
C VAL A 230 -3.78 14.31 -7.62
N GLU A 231 -4.59 15.36 -7.53
CA GLU A 231 -6.05 15.26 -7.58
C GLU A 231 -6.55 14.65 -8.88
N ASN A 232 -6.13 15.19 -10.02
CA ASN A 232 -6.48 14.64 -11.34
C ASN A 232 -6.10 13.16 -11.48
N ARG A 233 -5.03 12.71 -10.82
CA ARG A 233 -4.63 11.30 -10.87
C ARG A 233 -5.45 10.42 -9.92
N VAL A 234 -5.84 10.94 -8.76
CA VAL A 234 -6.74 10.24 -7.83
C VAL A 234 -8.10 10.02 -8.49
N GLU A 235 -8.67 11.05 -9.12
CA GLU A 235 -10.00 10.98 -9.76
C GLU A 235 -10.07 9.94 -10.90
N ARG A 236 -8.95 9.71 -11.59
CA ARG A 236 -8.87 8.71 -12.66
C ARG A 236 -8.89 7.27 -12.17
N LEU A 237 -8.54 7.00 -10.90
CA LEU A 237 -8.51 5.63 -10.38
C LEU A 237 -9.92 5.02 -10.26
N PRO A 238 -10.92 5.73 -9.68
CA PRO A 238 -12.30 5.28 -9.73
C PRO A 238 -12.86 5.15 -11.15
N GLU A 239 -12.55 6.10 -12.04
CA GLU A 239 -12.95 6.01 -13.47
C GLU A 239 -12.36 4.77 -14.16
N ALA A 240 -11.15 4.37 -13.77
CA ALA A 240 -10.51 3.15 -14.24
C ALA A 240 -11.13 1.87 -13.67
N GLY A 241 -11.89 1.98 -12.58
CA GLY A 241 -12.61 0.89 -11.94
C GLY A 241 -12.13 0.51 -10.54
N ALA A 242 -11.29 1.33 -9.89
CA ALA A 242 -11.00 1.17 -8.47
C ALA A 242 -12.23 1.50 -7.61
N ASP A 243 -12.48 0.70 -6.58
CA ASP A 243 -13.52 0.95 -5.58
C ASP A 243 -12.97 1.65 -4.34
N THR A 244 -11.66 1.57 -4.11
CA THR A 244 -11.01 2.19 -2.95
C THR A 244 -9.61 2.68 -3.32
N VAL A 245 -9.26 3.89 -2.92
CA VAL A 245 -7.90 4.44 -3.03
C VAL A 245 -7.33 4.70 -1.65
N VAL A 246 -6.18 4.09 -1.38
CA VAL A 246 -5.43 4.21 -0.15
C VAL A 246 -4.20 5.09 -0.40
N ALA A 247 -4.21 6.31 0.12
CA ALA A 247 -3.09 7.24 -0.02
C ALA A 247 -2.08 7.03 1.11
N TYR A 248 -0.85 6.66 0.77
CA TYR A 248 0.24 6.53 1.73
C TYR A 248 1.11 7.81 1.72
N PRO A 249 1.12 8.62 2.78
CA PRO A 249 1.85 9.88 2.87
C PRO A 249 3.36 9.63 3.03
N ALA A 250 4.09 9.52 1.92
CA ALA A 250 5.53 9.22 1.96
C ALA A 250 6.40 10.34 2.60
N ARG A 251 5.81 11.52 2.85
CA ARG A 251 6.44 12.63 3.60
C ARG A 251 5.76 12.91 4.96
N GLY A 252 5.01 11.94 5.47
CA GLY A 252 4.23 12.08 6.70
C GLY A 252 2.89 12.78 6.51
N LEU A 253 1.99 12.61 7.48
CA LEU A 253 0.59 13.05 7.38
C LEU A 253 0.42 14.55 7.12
N ASP A 254 1.29 15.39 7.71
CA ASP A 254 1.21 16.84 7.56
C ASP A 254 1.43 17.30 6.11
N ALA A 255 2.09 16.49 5.28
CA ALA A 255 2.36 16.79 3.88
C ALA A 255 1.14 16.54 2.96
N LEU A 256 0.10 15.82 3.42
CA LEU A 256 -1.15 15.68 2.68
C LEU A 256 -2.13 16.83 2.94
N GLY A 257 -1.75 17.82 3.76
CA GLY A 257 -2.62 18.92 4.15
C GLY A 257 -3.55 18.55 5.32
N ARG A 258 -3.96 19.58 6.07
CA ARG A 258 -4.98 19.46 7.13
C ARG A 258 -6.37 19.62 6.57
#